data_AF-A0A1C9FPS8-F1
#
_entry.id   AF-A0A1C9FPS8-F1
#
_cell.length_a   1.000
_cell.length_b   1.000
_cell.length_c   1.000
_cell.angle_alpha   90.00
_cell.angle_beta   90.00
_cell.angle_gamma   90.00
#
_symmetry.space_group_name_H-M   'P 1'
#
loop_
_entity.id
_entity.type
_entity.pdbx_description
1 polymer ?
#
loop_
_entity_poly.entity_id
_entity_poly.type
_entity_poly.pdbx_seq_one_letter_code
_entity_poly.pdbx_strand_id
1 'polypeptide(L)'
;LLVFDHVWSEDSLKWERFCAPLKYGEPGSKILVTTRSKKIAEMVGNPIPLGGLDETSYWKLFKKCAFGSEDAGEFPHLEAIAKMIAGRLKGLPLAARTVGGLLKAQMNEKHWRNIAGSEIWQLPQDEKGVLPVLQLSYQCLPSHLKRCFVFCSMFPKDHPFNKRELSWLWMAEGYVAQDNNMTTEDTGSRYFLELVNRSFFQEAPWGSQYVMHDMVHDLA
;
A
#
# COMPACT_ATOMS: atom_id res chain seq x y z
N LEU A 1 3.53 -26.94 0.24
CA LEU A 1 3.38 -25.76 -0.64
C LEU A 1 4.56 -24.84 -0.35
N LEU A 2 5.33 -24.47 -1.37
CA LEU A 2 6.36 -23.42 -1.27
C LEU A 2 5.86 -22.19 -2.02
N VAL A 3 6.09 -21.00 -1.45
CA VAL A 3 5.68 -19.72 -2.06
C VAL A 3 6.91 -18.85 -2.24
N PHE A 4 7.19 -18.47 -3.48
CA PHE A 4 8.20 -17.47 -3.82
C PHE A 4 7.49 -16.19 -4.18
N ASP A 5 7.49 -15.24 -3.23
CA ASP A 5 6.82 -13.97 -3.39
C ASP A 5 7.73 -12.94 -4.07
N HIS A 6 7.16 -12.14 -4.97
CA HIS A 6 7.78 -10.97 -5.59
C HIS A 6 9.09 -11.23 -6.35
N VAL A 7 9.12 -12.19 -7.26
CA VAL A 7 10.35 -12.57 -8.00
C VAL A 7 10.62 -11.69 -9.23
N TRP A 8 11.88 -11.29 -9.43
CA TRP A 8 12.33 -10.36 -10.49
C TRP A 8 13.42 -10.89 -11.43
N SER A 9 14.06 -12.03 -11.15
CA SER A 9 15.13 -12.55 -12.01
C SER A 9 14.54 -13.16 -13.29
N GLU A 10 14.85 -12.59 -14.45
CA GLU A 10 14.46 -13.13 -15.76
C GLU A 10 15.53 -14.04 -16.40
N ASP A 11 16.52 -14.46 -15.62
CA ASP A 11 17.58 -15.38 -16.04
C ASP A 11 17.08 -16.83 -15.97
N SER A 12 16.87 -17.44 -17.14
CA SER A 12 16.35 -18.80 -17.26
C SER A 12 17.28 -19.86 -16.69
N LEU A 13 18.61 -19.67 -16.80
CA LEU A 13 19.58 -20.62 -16.27
C LEU A 13 19.58 -20.61 -14.74
N LYS A 14 19.41 -19.43 -14.12
CA LYS A 14 19.25 -19.33 -12.66
C LYS A 14 17.99 -20.05 -12.19
N TRP A 15 16.87 -19.90 -12.91
CA TRP A 15 15.64 -20.60 -12.59
C TRP A 15 15.76 -22.11 -12.76
N GLU A 16 16.41 -22.58 -13.81
CA GLU A 16 16.65 -24.02 -14.02
C GLU A 16 17.44 -24.61 -12.84
N ARG A 17 18.54 -23.96 -12.45
CA ARG A 17 19.37 -24.38 -11.32
C ARG A 17 18.60 -24.33 -9.99
N PHE A 18 17.81 -23.29 -9.79
CA PHE A 18 17.01 -23.10 -8.57
C PHE A 18 15.89 -24.14 -8.44
N CYS A 19 15.18 -24.43 -9.53
CA CYS A 19 14.08 -25.38 -9.56
C CYS A 19 14.55 -26.85 -9.62
N ALA A 20 15.79 -27.13 -10.05
CA ALA A 20 16.34 -28.47 -10.15
C ALA A 20 16.12 -29.35 -8.89
N PRO A 21 16.46 -28.91 -7.66
CA PRO A 21 16.20 -29.71 -6.46
C PRO A 21 14.71 -29.85 -6.12
N LEU A 22 13.87 -28.90 -6.54
CA LEU A 22 12.45 -28.89 -6.23
C LEU A 22 11.63 -29.88 -7.07
N LYS A 23 12.21 -30.45 -8.13
CA LYS A 23 11.58 -31.47 -8.99
C LYS A 23 11.37 -32.82 -8.29
N TYR A 24 12.03 -33.05 -7.16
CA TYR A 24 11.97 -34.31 -6.39
C TYR A 24 10.98 -34.26 -5.22
N GLY A 25 10.06 -33.29 -5.18
CA GLY A 25 9.02 -33.23 -4.16
C GLY A 25 8.03 -34.38 -4.27
N GLU A 26 7.49 -34.81 -3.13
CA GLU A 26 6.44 -35.85 -3.06
C GLU A 26 5.18 -35.45 -3.86
N PRO A 27 4.41 -36.42 -4.40
CA PRO A 27 3.16 -36.15 -5.10
C PRO A 27 2.22 -35.25 -4.29
N GLY A 28 1.65 -34.23 -4.94
CA GLY A 28 0.83 -33.20 -4.30
C GLY A 28 1.61 -31.98 -3.81
N SER A 29 2.96 -32.00 -3.87
CA SER A 29 3.79 -30.82 -3.69
C SER A 29 3.48 -29.75 -4.73
N LYS A 30 3.41 -28.48 -4.30
CA LYS A 30 3.12 -27.33 -5.17
C LYS A 30 4.10 -26.20 -4.86
N ILE A 31 4.47 -25.46 -5.91
CA ILE A 31 5.22 -24.22 -5.84
C ILE A 31 4.30 -23.13 -6.40
N LEU A 32 4.15 -22.04 -5.66
CA LEU A 32 3.47 -20.82 -6.11
C LEU A 32 4.52 -19.73 -6.25
N VAL A 33 4.54 -19.06 -7.40
CA VAL A 33 5.41 -17.91 -7.63
C VAL A 33 4.54 -16.70 -7.92
N THR A 34 4.80 -15.59 -7.25
CA THR A 34 4.20 -14.30 -7.58
C THR A 34 5.27 -13.43 -8.24
N THR A 35 4.89 -12.77 -9.32
CA THR A 35 5.79 -11.88 -10.07
C THR A 35 4.97 -10.86 -10.83
N ARG A 36 5.60 -9.73 -11.13
CA ARG A 36 5.04 -8.71 -12.03
C ARG A 36 5.50 -8.91 -13.47
N SER A 37 6.48 -9.79 -13.72
CA SER A 37 6.99 -10.08 -15.06
C SER A 37 6.23 -11.25 -15.67
N LYS A 38 5.52 -10.97 -16.77
CA LYS A 38 4.88 -12.00 -17.59
C LYS A 38 5.90 -13.03 -18.09
N LYS A 39 7.11 -12.59 -18.44
CA LYS A 39 8.20 -13.46 -18.89
C LYS A 39 8.65 -14.45 -17.82
N ILE A 40 8.76 -14.01 -16.56
CA ILE A 40 9.06 -14.92 -15.44
C ILE A 40 7.92 -15.92 -15.26
N ALA A 41 6.67 -15.46 -15.30
CA ALA A 41 5.53 -16.35 -15.12
C ALA A 41 5.49 -17.47 -16.17
N GLU A 42 5.74 -17.13 -17.45
CA GLU A 42 5.81 -18.08 -18.57
C GLU A 42 7.01 -19.03 -18.48
N MET A 43 8.11 -18.57 -17.89
CA MET A 43 9.33 -19.36 -17.70
C MET A 43 9.19 -20.39 -16.56
N VAL A 44 8.47 -20.04 -15.50
CA VAL A 44 8.38 -20.87 -14.27
C VAL A 44 7.26 -21.90 -14.36
N GLY A 45 6.18 -21.62 -15.08
CA GLY A 45 5.06 -22.55 -15.17
C GLY A 45 3.88 -22.01 -15.97
N ASN A 46 2.67 -22.34 -15.53
CA ASN A 46 1.43 -21.87 -16.15
C ASN A 46 0.97 -20.57 -15.47
N PRO A 47 1.04 -19.41 -16.15
CA PRO A 47 0.68 -18.13 -15.56
C PRO A 47 -0.81 -18.07 -15.22
N ILE A 48 -1.13 -17.48 -14.07
CA ILE A 48 -2.49 -17.05 -13.72
C ILE A 48 -2.45 -15.51 -13.65
N PRO A 49 -2.83 -14.79 -14.73
CA PRO A 49 -2.81 -13.34 -14.72
C PRO A 49 -3.86 -12.81 -13.74
N LEU A 50 -3.44 -11.92 -12.83
CA LEU A 50 -4.34 -11.25 -11.90
C LEU A 50 -4.72 -9.87 -12.44
N GLY A 51 -6.02 -9.63 -12.59
CA GLY A 51 -6.59 -8.32 -12.90
C GLY A 51 -7.02 -7.56 -11.65
N GLY A 52 -7.66 -6.41 -11.85
CA GLY A 52 -8.40 -5.73 -10.80
C GLY A 52 -9.61 -6.55 -10.32
N LEU A 53 -10.13 -6.21 -9.14
CA LEU A 53 -11.36 -6.80 -8.63
C LEU A 53 -12.55 -6.38 -9.50
N ASP A 54 -13.55 -7.25 -9.58
CA ASP A 54 -14.84 -6.91 -10.17
C ASP A 54 -15.50 -5.77 -9.40
N GLU A 55 -16.39 -5.02 -10.06
CA GLU A 55 -17.00 -3.82 -9.50
C GLU A 55 -17.69 -4.06 -8.15
N THR A 56 -18.35 -5.21 -7.98
CA THR A 56 -19.10 -5.53 -6.74
C THR A 56 -18.15 -5.79 -5.58
N SER A 57 -17.15 -6.66 -5.79
CA SER A 57 -16.14 -6.96 -4.78
C SER A 57 -15.28 -5.74 -4.47
N TYR A 58 -14.94 -4.97 -5.50
CA TYR A 58 -14.16 -3.75 -5.36
C TYR A 58 -14.88 -2.69 -4.55
N TRP A 59 -16.17 -2.48 -4.83
CA TRP A 59 -16.98 -1.51 -4.08
C TRP A 59 -17.07 -1.87 -2.60
N LYS A 60 -17.23 -3.16 -2.26
CA LYS A 60 -17.20 -3.63 -0.87
C LYS A 60 -15.86 -3.35 -0.20
N LEU A 61 -14.75 -3.64 -0.88
CA LEU A 61 -13.41 -3.33 -0.38
C LEU A 61 -13.23 -1.82 -0.17
N PHE A 62 -13.58 -1.02 -1.17
CA PHE A 62 -13.44 0.43 -1.11
C PHE A 62 -14.24 1.02 0.06
N LYS A 63 -15.47 0.56 0.30
CA LYS A 63 -16.26 0.99 1.45
C LYS A 63 -15.56 0.67 2.78
N LYS A 64 -15.03 -0.55 2.95
CA LYS A 64 -14.24 -0.88 4.14
C LYS A 64 -13.05 0.04 4.33
N CYS A 65 -12.34 0.37 3.25
CA CYS A 65 -11.19 1.26 3.32
C CYS A 65 -11.58 2.71 3.66
N ALA A 66 -12.60 3.25 3.00
CA ALA A 66 -13.00 4.66 3.14
C ALA A 66 -13.84 4.92 4.39
N PHE A 67 -14.78 4.04 4.73
CA PHE A 67 -15.74 4.19 5.83
C PHE A 67 -15.39 3.35 7.07
N GLY A 68 -14.45 2.41 6.97
CA GLY A 68 -14.17 1.44 8.04
C GLY A 68 -15.19 0.30 8.13
N SER A 69 -16.19 0.28 7.25
CA SER A 69 -17.30 -0.67 7.27
C SER A 69 -17.86 -0.89 5.84
N GLU A 70 -18.58 -1.99 5.59
CA GLU A 70 -19.29 -2.16 4.31
C GLU A 70 -20.55 -1.30 4.21
N ASP A 71 -21.02 -0.76 5.33
CA ASP A 71 -22.09 0.23 5.39
C ASP A 71 -21.49 1.64 5.49
N ALA A 72 -21.99 2.58 4.70
CA ALA A 72 -21.62 3.99 4.82
C ALA A 72 -22.21 4.62 6.11
N GLY A 73 -23.21 3.96 6.72
CA GLY A 73 -23.77 4.32 8.01
C GLY A 73 -24.25 5.77 8.06
N GLU A 74 -23.63 6.56 8.92
CA GLU A 74 -23.97 7.96 9.22
C GLU A 74 -23.65 8.95 8.08
N PHE A 75 -22.96 8.51 7.01
CA PHE A 75 -22.50 9.39 5.91
C PHE A 75 -23.08 9.04 4.52
N PRO A 76 -24.41 8.91 4.35
CA PRO A 76 -25.00 8.50 3.08
C PRO A 76 -24.71 9.49 1.94
N HIS A 77 -24.54 10.78 2.25
CA HIS A 77 -24.19 11.82 1.28
C HIS A 77 -22.77 11.66 0.70
N LEU A 78 -21.85 11.02 1.43
CA LEU A 78 -20.49 10.75 0.97
C LEU A 78 -20.42 9.53 0.05
N GLU A 79 -21.40 8.63 0.10
CA GLU A 79 -21.39 7.38 -0.68
C GLU A 79 -21.37 7.66 -2.19
N ALA A 80 -22.12 8.65 -2.66
CA ALA A 80 -22.14 9.04 -4.07
C ALA A 80 -20.76 9.50 -4.56
N ILE A 81 -20.06 10.29 -3.74
CA ILE A 81 -18.70 10.76 -4.06
C ILE A 81 -17.71 9.59 -4.00
N ALA A 82 -17.85 8.69 -3.02
CA ALA A 82 -17.04 7.48 -2.95
C ALA A 82 -17.19 6.59 -4.18
N LYS A 83 -18.42 6.41 -4.71
CA LYS A 83 -18.64 5.66 -5.96
C LYS A 83 -17.91 6.29 -7.15
N MET A 84 -17.99 7.63 -7.27
CA MET A 84 -17.26 8.35 -8.33
C MET A 84 -15.75 8.14 -8.23
N ILE A 85 -15.19 8.20 -7.01
CA ILE A 85 -13.77 7.97 -6.77
C ILE A 85 -13.39 6.52 -7.08
N ALA A 86 -14.15 5.54 -6.57
CA ALA A 86 -13.89 4.12 -6.78
C ALA A 86 -13.87 3.75 -8.28
N GLY A 87 -14.76 4.34 -9.09
CA GLY A 87 -14.76 4.14 -10.54
C GLY A 87 -13.46 4.57 -11.24
N ARG A 88 -12.71 5.52 -10.66
CA ARG A 88 -11.43 5.99 -11.21
C ARG A 88 -10.25 5.07 -10.87
N LEU A 89 -10.41 4.17 -9.91
CA LEU A 89 -9.34 3.33 -9.37
C LEU A 89 -9.24 1.94 -10.00
N LYS A 90 -10.05 1.66 -11.04
CA LYS A 90 -9.93 0.50 -11.94
C LYS A 90 -9.89 -0.86 -11.22
N GLY A 91 -10.57 -1.00 -10.08
CA GLY A 91 -10.61 -2.27 -9.36
C GLY A 91 -9.33 -2.62 -8.57
N LEU A 92 -8.35 -1.72 -8.47
CA LEU A 92 -7.05 -2.00 -7.87
C LEU A 92 -7.11 -1.97 -6.32
N PRO A 93 -6.87 -3.10 -5.61
CA PRO A 93 -7.01 -3.16 -4.15
C PRO A 93 -6.10 -2.19 -3.39
N LEU A 94 -4.85 -2.04 -3.85
CA LEU A 94 -3.91 -1.10 -3.23
C LEU A 94 -4.40 0.34 -3.37
N ALA A 95 -4.91 0.72 -4.54
CA ALA A 95 -5.48 2.04 -4.76
C ALA A 95 -6.70 2.30 -3.86
N ALA A 96 -7.56 1.29 -3.64
CA ALA A 96 -8.67 1.38 -2.69
C ALA A 96 -8.19 1.64 -1.27
N ARG A 97 -7.16 0.92 -0.80
CA ARG A 97 -6.60 1.10 0.55
C ARG A 97 -5.99 2.48 0.71
N THR A 98 -5.19 2.93 -0.27
CA THR A 98 -4.53 4.24 -0.23
C THR A 98 -5.56 5.38 -0.21
N VAL A 99 -6.48 5.41 -1.19
CA VAL A 99 -7.48 6.50 -1.26
C VAL A 99 -8.49 6.40 -0.14
N GLY A 100 -8.92 5.19 0.21
CA GLY A 100 -9.81 4.97 1.35
C GLY A 100 -9.20 5.48 2.65
N GLY A 101 -7.91 5.20 2.91
CA GLY A 101 -7.19 5.73 4.07
C GLY A 101 -7.10 7.26 4.07
N LEU A 102 -6.84 7.87 2.90
CA LEU A 102 -6.84 9.32 2.72
C LEU A 102 -8.22 9.92 3.05
N LEU A 103 -9.29 9.36 2.48
CA LEU A 103 -10.67 9.82 2.69
C LEU A 103 -11.12 9.64 4.14
N LYS A 104 -10.77 8.51 4.75
CA LYS A 104 -11.09 8.17 6.14
C LYS A 104 -10.43 9.13 7.14
N ALA A 105 -9.25 9.66 6.80
CA ALA A 105 -8.57 10.66 7.63
C ALA A 105 -9.36 11.98 7.74
N GLN A 106 -10.25 12.27 6.78
CA GLN A 106 -11.09 13.47 6.81
C GLN A 106 -12.48 13.21 6.21
N MET A 107 -13.42 12.83 7.07
CA MET A 107 -14.84 12.58 6.75
C MET A 107 -15.62 13.88 6.48
N ASN A 108 -15.23 14.59 5.43
CA ASN A 108 -15.80 15.88 5.06
C ASN A 108 -16.10 15.93 3.55
N GLU A 109 -17.32 16.33 3.19
CA GLU A 109 -17.79 16.36 1.81
C GLU A 109 -16.93 17.24 0.89
N LYS A 110 -16.50 18.41 1.35
CA LYS A 110 -15.63 19.31 0.57
C LYS A 110 -14.29 18.65 0.29
N HIS A 111 -13.69 17.98 1.28
CA HIS A 111 -12.45 17.23 1.09
C HIS A 111 -12.63 16.14 0.03
N TRP A 112 -13.70 15.35 0.13
CA TRP A 112 -13.98 14.25 -0.80
C TRP A 112 -14.24 14.75 -2.22
N ARG A 113 -14.97 15.86 -2.39
CA ARG A 113 -15.17 16.49 -3.71
C ARG A 113 -13.87 16.99 -4.31
N ASN A 114 -12.99 17.59 -3.50
CA ASN A 114 -11.67 18.02 -3.98
C ASN A 114 -10.83 16.84 -4.47
N ILE A 115 -10.84 15.72 -3.73
CA ILE A 115 -10.19 14.48 -4.17
C ILE A 115 -10.81 13.96 -5.46
N ALA A 116 -12.15 13.89 -5.55
CA ALA A 116 -12.86 13.44 -6.75
C ALA A 116 -12.59 14.30 -8.00
N GLY A 117 -12.36 15.60 -7.80
CA GLY A 117 -12.07 16.58 -8.85
C GLY A 117 -10.57 16.81 -9.13
N SER A 118 -9.67 16.08 -8.47
CA SER A 118 -8.22 16.29 -8.62
C SER A 118 -7.74 16.07 -10.05
N GLU A 119 -6.81 16.92 -10.51
CA GLU A 119 -6.15 16.78 -11.81
C GLU A 119 -5.30 15.50 -11.91
N ILE A 120 -4.98 14.87 -10.77
CA ILE A 120 -4.17 13.65 -10.73
C ILE A 120 -4.82 12.49 -11.48
N TRP A 121 -6.15 12.50 -11.64
CA TRP A 121 -6.90 11.53 -12.42
C TRP A 121 -6.64 11.64 -13.93
N GLN A 122 -6.07 12.75 -14.39
CA GLN A 122 -5.73 13.01 -15.79
C GLN A 122 -4.27 12.67 -16.11
N LEU A 123 -3.44 12.39 -15.09
CA LEU A 123 -2.04 12.04 -15.32
C LEU A 123 -1.92 10.72 -16.09
N PRO A 124 -0.88 10.59 -16.95
CA PRO A 124 -0.54 9.32 -17.56
C PRO A 124 -0.42 8.26 -16.49
N GLN A 125 -1.25 7.23 -16.60
CA GLN A 125 -1.17 6.10 -15.71
C GLN A 125 0.09 5.32 -16.08
N ASP A 126 0.92 4.98 -15.10
CA ASP A 126 1.96 3.97 -15.29
C ASP A 126 1.30 2.64 -15.71
N GLU A 127 2.09 1.66 -16.19
CA GLU A 127 1.55 0.34 -16.58
C GLU A 127 0.67 -0.31 -15.50
N LYS A 128 0.83 0.12 -14.23
CA LYS A 128 0.10 -0.36 -13.06
C LYS A 128 -1.05 0.55 -12.61
N GLY A 129 -1.15 1.80 -13.06
CA GLY A 129 -2.18 2.77 -12.67
C GLY A 129 -2.27 3.10 -11.18
N VAL A 130 -1.20 2.85 -10.42
CA VAL A 130 -1.15 3.02 -8.96
C VAL A 130 -0.36 4.25 -8.57
N LEU A 131 0.67 4.62 -9.34
CA LEU A 131 1.58 5.72 -8.97
C LEU A 131 0.86 7.07 -8.78
N PRO A 132 -0.07 7.49 -9.67
CA PRO A 132 -0.79 8.77 -9.48
C PRO A 132 -1.64 8.77 -8.20
N VAL A 133 -2.19 7.62 -7.83
CA VAL A 133 -2.98 7.46 -6.61
C VAL A 133 -2.11 7.58 -5.35
N LEU A 134 -0.95 6.95 -5.37
CA LEU A 134 0.03 7.07 -4.30
C LEU A 134 0.51 8.52 -4.14
N GLN A 135 0.82 9.18 -5.26
CA GLN A 135 1.19 10.60 -5.29
C GLN A 135 0.11 11.50 -4.67
N LEU A 136 -1.18 11.25 -4.93
CA LEU A 136 -2.28 12.00 -4.32
C LEU A 136 -2.23 11.90 -2.79
N SER A 137 -2.10 10.68 -2.29
CA SER A 137 -2.03 10.42 -0.85
C SER A 137 -0.84 11.14 -0.21
N TYR A 138 0.32 11.10 -0.87
CA TYR A 138 1.50 11.83 -0.42
C TYR A 138 1.29 13.33 -0.43
N GLN A 139 0.73 13.91 -1.50
CA GLN A 139 0.47 15.35 -1.59
C GLN A 139 -0.43 15.84 -0.45
N CYS A 140 -1.40 15.02 -0.05
CA CYS A 140 -2.32 15.30 1.06
C CYS A 140 -1.74 15.02 2.46
N LEU A 141 -0.50 14.54 2.59
CA LEU A 141 0.14 14.42 3.90
C LEU A 141 0.53 15.80 4.46
N PRO A 142 0.33 16.02 5.78
CA PRO A 142 0.96 17.12 6.50
C PRO A 142 2.49 17.12 6.31
N SER A 143 3.10 18.32 6.33
CA SER A 143 4.54 18.49 6.07
C SER A 143 5.44 17.68 7.00
N HIS A 144 5.08 17.56 8.29
CA HIS A 144 5.84 16.76 9.25
C HIS A 144 5.80 15.26 8.93
N LEU A 145 4.65 14.74 8.49
CA LEU A 145 4.53 13.34 8.07
C LEU A 145 5.26 13.06 6.75
N LYS A 146 5.30 14.03 5.82
CA LYS A 146 6.05 13.89 4.56
C LYS A 146 7.54 13.63 4.83
N ARG A 147 8.15 14.35 5.77
CA ARG A 147 9.56 14.15 6.15
C ARG A 147 9.79 12.78 6.76
N CYS A 148 8.93 12.38 7.70
CA CYS A 148 8.98 11.08 8.35
C CYS A 148 8.81 9.92 7.33
N PHE A 149 7.92 10.08 6.37
CA PHE A 149 7.69 9.11 5.29
C PHE A 149 8.89 9.01 4.35
N VAL A 150 9.42 10.13 3.85
CA VAL A 150 10.59 10.15 2.93
C VAL A 150 11.83 9.55 3.59
N PHE A 151 12.03 9.77 4.90
CA PHE A 151 13.11 9.14 5.66
C PHE A 151 13.12 7.61 5.52
N CYS A 152 11.94 6.99 5.45
CA CYS A 152 11.83 5.54 5.36
C CYS A 152 12.35 4.97 4.02
N SER A 153 12.57 5.80 2.99
CA SER A 153 13.21 5.37 1.72
C SER A 153 14.64 4.86 1.94
N MET A 154 15.30 5.24 3.04
CA MET A 154 16.65 4.79 3.38
C MET A 154 16.72 3.32 3.79
N PHE A 155 15.58 2.73 4.18
CA PHE A 155 15.53 1.29 4.42
C PHE A 155 15.39 0.53 3.09
N PRO A 156 15.92 -0.70 3.00
CA PRO A 156 15.62 -1.57 1.87
C PRO A 156 14.12 -1.79 1.68
N LYS A 157 13.69 -2.08 0.45
CA LYS A 157 12.30 -2.47 0.18
C LYS A 157 11.89 -3.67 1.03
N ASP A 158 10.66 -3.64 1.53
CA ASP A 158 10.07 -4.65 2.41
C ASP A 158 10.81 -4.85 3.76
N HIS A 159 11.64 -3.87 4.16
CA HIS A 159 12.33 -3.91 5.46
C HIS A 159 11.32 -3.81 6.62
N PRO A 160 11.35 -4.76 7.57
CA PRO A 160 10.45 -4.75 8.72
C PRO A 160 10.98 -3.83 9.83
N PHE A 161 10.15 -2.88 10.26
CA PHE A 161 10.46 -1.97 11.37
C PHE A 161 9.34 -2.00 12.42
N ASN A 162 9.66 -1.63 13.66
CA ASN A 162 8.66 -1.46 14.71
C ASN A 162 8.40 0.02 15.00
N LYS A 163 7.24 0.32 15.59
CA LYS A 163 6.82 1.70 15.93
C LYS A 163 7.87 2.46 16.72
N ARG A 164 8.43 1.83 17.76
CA ARG A 164 9.32 2.50 18.72
C ARG A 164 10.64 2.90 18.05
N GLU A 165 11.24 1.97 17.32
CA GLU A 165 12.48 2.20 16.58
C GLU A 165 12.33 3.34 15.57
N LEU A 166 11.29 3.31 14.74
CA LEU A 166 11.10 4.34 13.73
C LEU A 166 10.78 5.71 14.34
N SER A 167 9.99 5.75 15.43
CA SER A 167 9.75 6.97 16.20
C SER A 167 11.04 7.57 16.75
N TRP A 168 11.93 6.76 17.33
CA TRP A 168 13.21 7.24 17.85
C TRP A 168 14.14 7.77 16.76
N LEU A 169 14.16 7.14 15.58
CA LEU A 169 14.94 7.63 14.44
C LEU A 169 14.43 9.01 13.98
N TRP A 170 13.11 9.19 13.85
CA TRP A 170 12.56 10.50 13.52
C TRP A 170 12.81 11.55 14.60
N MET A 171 12.83 11.16 15.86
CA MET A 171 13.19 12.06 16.96
C MET A 171 14.66 12.48 16.88
N ALA A 172 15.57 11.54 16.60
CA ALA A 172 17.01 11.80 16.47
C ALA A 172 17.31 12.76 15.30
N GLU A 173 16.59 12.62 14.19
CA GLU A 173 16.68 13.52 13.03
C GLU A 173 15.96 14.88 13.23
N GLY A 174 15.30 15.08 14.38
CA GLY A 174 14.56 16.32 14.66
C GLY A 174 13.29 16.49 13.82
N TYR A 175 12.72 15.40 13.29
CA TYR A 175 11.48 15.44 12.50
C TYR A 175 10.22 15.44 13.35
N VAL A 176 10.34 15.05 14.62
CA VAL A 176 9.24 15.05 15.58
C VAL A 176 9.19 16.39 16.30
N ALA A 177 8.08 17.12 16.12
CA ALA A 177 7.88 18.39 16.79
C ALA A 177 7.72 18.20 18.30
N GLN A 178 8.18 19.18 19.08
CA GLN A 178 7.87 19.26 20.50
C GLN A 178 6.43 19.77 20.67
N ASP A 179 5.61 18.99 21.34
CA ASP A 179 4.24 19.34 21.71
C ASP A 179 4.22 19.70 23.20
N ASN A 180 3.56 20.79 23.59
CA ASN A 180 3.51 21.20 24.99
C ASN A 180 2.66 20.25 25.85
N ASN A 181 1.81 19.44 25.21
CA ASN A 181 0.85 18.55 25.90
C ASN A 181 1.27 17.07 25.86
N MET A 182 2.32 16.71 25.12
CA MET A 182 2.74 15.32 24.93
C MET A 182 4.26 15.20 24.91
N THR A 183 4.79 14.04 25.28
CA THR A 183 6.22 13.79 25.10
C THR A 183 6.56 13.72 23.62
N THR A 184 7.83 13.96 23.29
CA THR A 184 8.32 13.80 21.91
C THR A 184 8.15 12.35 21.43
N GLU A 185 8.30 11.37 22.33
CA GLU A 185 8.07 9.94 22.01
C GLU A 185 6.60 9.64 21.69
N ASP A 186 5.66 10.21 22.44
CA ASP A 186 4.23 10.10 22.16
C ASP A 186 3.89 10.75 20.81
N THR A 187 4.50 11.90 20.52
CA THR A 187 4.32 12.61 19.25
C THR A 187 4.84 11.79 18.06
N GLY A 188 6.03 11.18 18.19
CA GLY A 188 6.56 10.27 17.17
C GLY A 188 5.67 9.05 16.97
N SER A 189 5.18 8.47 18.06
CA SER A 189 4.23 7.35 18.02
C SER A 189 2.91 7.72 17.34
N ARG A 190 2.42 8.95 17.54
CA ARG A 190 1.24 9.48 16.83
C ARG A 190 1.52 9.60 15.34
N TYR A 191 2.65 10.15 14.93
CA TYR A 191 3.03 10.25 13.51
C TYR A 191 3.08 8.88 12.84
N PHE A 192 3.64 7.89 13.53
CA PHE A 192 3.66 6.51 13.06
C PHE A 192 2.25 5.97 12.82
N LEU A 193 1.37 6.10 13.80
CA LEU A 193 -0.02 5.63 13.71
C LEU A 193 -0.81 6.36 12.63
N GLU A 194 -0.54 7.65 12.39
CA GLU A 194 -1.15 8.39 11.29
C GLU A 194 -0.74 7.84 9.92
N LEU A 195 0.54 7.49 9.74
CA LEU A 195 1.02 6.85 8.50
C LEU A 195 0.44 5.43 8.31
N VAL A 196 0.26 4.66 9.39
CA VAL A 196 -0.47 3.39 9.36
C VAL A 196 -1.94 3.60 8.94
N ASN A 197 -2.63 4.55 9.57
CA ASN A 197 -4.04 4.84 9.28
C ASN A 197 -4.26 5.33 7.84
N ARG A 198 -3.26 5.99 7.25
CA ARG A 198 -3.25 6.43 5.85
C ARG A 198 -2.71 5.36 4.88
N SER A 199 -2.51 4.13 5.35
CA SER A 199 -2.03 2.98 4.56
C SER A 199 -0.65 3.13 3.93
N PHE A 200 0.21 4.01 4.46
CA PHE A 200 1.62 4.08 4.05
C PHE A 200 2.44 2.93 4.64
N PHE A 201 2.06 2.46 5.83
CA PHE A 201 2.63 1.28 6.48
C PHE A 201 1.58 0.18 6.60
N GLN A 202 2.02 -1.06 6.52
CA GLN A 202 1.18 -2.24 6.64
C GLN A 202 1.78 -3.18 7.68
N GLU A 203 0.94 -3.88 8.45
CA GLU A 203 1.41 -4.90 9.37
C GLU A 203 2.10 -6.03 8.61
N ALA A 204 3.25 -6.46 9.11
CA ALA A 204 3.97 -7.60 8.57
C ALA A 204 3.18 -8.90 8.84
N PRO A 205 3.27 -9.92 7.97
CA PRO A 205 2.51 -11.18 8.10
C PRO A 205 2.67 -11.90 9.44
N TRP A 206 3.78 -11.67 10.13
CA TRP A 206 4.20 -12.39 11.34
C TRP A 206 3.87 -11.65 12.65
N GLY A 207 3.13 -10.54 12.57
CA GLY A 207 2.50 -9.84 13.70
C GLY A 207 3.47 -9.31 14.75
N SER A 208 3.92 -8.05 14.58
CA SER A 208 4.61 -7.21 15.58
C SER A 208 5.40 -6.07 14.92
N GLN A 209 5.64 -6.20 13.61
CA GLN A 209 6.37 -5.24 12.79
C GLN A 209 5.49 -4.69 11.68
N TYR A 210 5.96 -3.62 11.07
CA TYR A 210 5.35 -2.97 9.93
C TYR A 210 6.34 -2.96 8.76
N VAL A 211 5.79 -2.91 7.55
CA VAL A 211 6.55 -2.76 6.31
C VAL A 211 5.98 -1.62 5.50
N MET A 212 6.85 -0.97 4.72
CA MET A 212 6.45 -0.10 3.63
C MET A 212 6.42 -0.92 2.34
N HIS A 213 5.25 -1.00 1.71
CA HIS A 213 5.07 -1.75 0.47
C HIS A 213 5.98 -1.19 -0.64
N ASP A 214 6.57 -2.04 -1.48
CA ASP A 214 7.55 -1.64 -2.50
C ASP A 214 7.15 -0.45 -3.39
N MET A 215 5.90 -0.41 -3.88
CA MET A 215 5.37 0.73 -4.67
C MET A 215 5.24 2.02 -3.86
N VAL A 216 4.97 1.91 -2.55
CA VAL A 216 4.93 3.06 -1.64
C VAL A 216 6.35 3.52 -1.30
N HIS A 217 7.30 2.60 -1.23
CA HIS A 217 8.72 2.90 -1.12
C HIS A 217 9.24 3.61 -2.36
N ASP A 218 8.87 3.18 -3.56
CA ASP A 218 9.22 3.84 -4.84
C ASP A 218 8.66 5.27 -4.98
N LEU A 219 7.68 5.64 -4.15
CA LEU A 219 7.15 7.01 -4.10
C LEU A 219 8.02 7.94 -3.24
N ALA A 220 8.70 7.41 -2.22
CA ALA A 220 9.44 8.15 -1.21
C ALA A 220 10.78 8.67 -1.73
#